data_AF-E2SS32-F1
#
_entry.id   AF-E2SS32-F1
#
_cell.length_a   1.000
_cell.length_b   1.000
_cell.length_c   1.000
_cell.angle_alpha   90.00
_cell.angle_beta   90.00
_cell.angle_gamma   90.00
#
_symmetry.space_group_name_H-M   'P 1'
#
loop_
_entity.id
_entity.type
_entity.pdbx_description
1 polymer ?
#
loop_
_entity_poly.entity_id
_entity_poly.type
_entity_poly.pdbx_seq_one_letter_code
_entity_poly.pdbx_strand_id
1 'polypeptide(L)'
;MIEQRIKEAGGVEKLTEFETFCYVLAYNPDDAILKMKRRMVDVAMAKYNEMREDGQLFSWAESVEFAERAVQANLREQTAEARKIGLEKGFQQGMVKGMEEGLKKGFEKGIENGIEKGIEKGIEKGIQKGIQKGVEKGIEEGLEKGKKTLLKSLVLHKYGIDDDWVETLSDQQIDEAVINVLECDTYEALKDKLKK
;
A
#
# COMPACT_ATOMS: atom_id res chain seq x y z
N MET A 1 -62.53 -24.21 46.94
CA MET A 1 -63.40 -23.01 46.92
C MET A 1 -63.81 -22.59 45.51
N ILE A 2 -62.87 -22.33 44.59
CA ILE A 2 -63.24 -21.83 43.25
C ILE A 2 -63.92 -22.88 42.33
N GLU A 3 -63.62 -24.17 42.46
CA GLU A 3 -64.34 -25.25 41.74
C GLU A 3 -65.82 -25.34 42.10
N GLN A 4 -66.15 -25.18 43.38
CA GLN A 4 -67.53 -25.20 43.84
C GLN A 4 -68.28 -23.97 43.31
N ARG A 5 -67.60 -22.81 43.27
CA ARG A 5 -68.13 -21.58 42.69
C ARG A 5 -68.39 -21.71 41.18
N ILE A 6 -67.54 -22.40 40.44
CA ILE A 6 -67.74 -22.66 38.99
C ILE A 6 -68.97 -23.54 38.75
N LYS A 7 -69.20 -24.55 39.59
CA LYS A 7 -70.41 -25.39 39.52
C LYS A 7 -71.68 -24.58 39.83
N GLU A 8 -71.64 -23.68 40.80
CA GLU A 8 -72.75 -22.81 41.15
C GLU A 8 -73.05 -21.74 40.09
N ALA A 9 -72.02 -21.15 39.49
CA ALA A 9 -72.16 -20.14 38.43
C ALA A 9 -72.56 -20.75 37.08
N GLY A 10 -72.44 -22.07 36.93
CA GLY A 10 -72.80 -22.80 35.71
C GLY A 10 -71.80 -22.60 34.57
N GLY A 11 -70.51 -22.47 34.88
CA GLY A 11 -69.43 -22.34 33.89
C GLY A 11 -68.40 -21.25 34.20
N VAL A 12 -67.18 -21.39 33.68
CA VAL A 12 -66.07 -20.43 33.91
C VAL A 12 -66.34 -19.08 33.26
N GLU A 13 -67.04 -19.08 32.12
CA GLU A 13 -67.44 -17.91 31.35
C GLU A 13 -68.38 -16.94 32.10
N LYS A 14 -68.99 -17.40 33.20
CA LYS A 14 -69.90 -16.61 34.06
C LYS A 14 -69.26 -16.14 35.37
N LEU A 15 -67.97 -16.39 35.57
CA LEU A 15 -67.24 -15.85 36.70
C LEU A 15 -67.02 -14.33 36.55
N THR A 16 -66.99 -13.62 37.66
CA THR A 16 -66.54 -12.22 37.70
C THR A 16 -65.06 -12.12 37.31
N GLU A 17 -64.58 -10.91 37.01
CA GLU A 17 -63.17 -10.70 36.62
C GLU A 17 -62.19 -11.15 37.72
N PHE A 18 -62.51 -10.87 38.99
CA PHE A 18 -61.69 -11.29 40.12
C PHE A 18 -61.72 -12.81 40.36
N GLU A 19 -62.88 -13.44 40.20
CA GLU A 19 -63.01 -14.91 40.29
C GLU A 19 -62.31 -15.60 39.12
N THR A 20 -62.39 -15.03 37.92
CA THR A 20 -61.68 -15.52 36.72
C THR A 20 -60.18 -15.41 36.92
N PHE A 21 -59.69 -14.31 37.50
CA PHE A 21 -58.28 -14.13 37.86
C PHE A 21 -57.81 -15.18 38.86
N CYS A 22 -58.57 -15.41 39.94
CA CYS A 22 -58.28 -16.47 40.92
C CYS A 22 -58.28 -17.87 40.28
N TYR A 23 -59.21 -18.14 39.35
CA TYR A 23 -59.27 -19.41 38.63
C TYR A 23 -58.07 -19.62 37.70
N VAL A 24 -57.67 -18.60 36.93
CA VAL A 24 -56.49 -18.65 36.04
C VAL A 24 -55.22 -18.92 36.84
N LEU A 25 -55.05 -18.27 38.00
CA LEU A 25 -53.88 -18.49 38.86
C LEU A 25 -53.85 -19.90 39.47
N ALA A 26 -55.01 -20.45 39.84
CA ALA A 26 -55.08 -21.73 40.53
C ALA A 26 -55.03 -22.95 39.59
N TYR A 27 -55.56 -22.83 38.36
CA TYR A 27 -55.73 -23.97 37.44
C TYR A 27 -54.99 -23.81 36.11
N ASN A 28 -54.52 -22.59 35.82
CA ASN A 28 -53.84 -22.18 34.59
C ASN A 28 -54.26 -22.95 33.32
N PRO A 29 -55.55 -22.96 32.94
CA PRO A 29 -55.99 -23.61 31.71
C PRO A 29 -55.63 -22.74 30.50
N ASP A 30 -55.12 -23.40 29.45
CA ASP A 30 -54.41 -22.80 28.31
C ASP A 30 -55.12 -21.61 27.62
N ASP A 31 -56.45 -21.53 27.68
CA ASP A 31 -57.24 -20.52 26.96
C ASP A 31 -57.72 -19.32 27.81
N ALA A 32 -57.56 -19.33 29.14
CA ALA A 32 -58.16 -18.29 29.97
C ALA A 32 -57.47 -16.91 29.79
N ILE A 33 -56.15 -16.90 29.61
CA ILE A 33 -55.38 -15.70 29.29
C ILE A 33 -55.75 -15.18 27.88
N LEU A 34 -55.95 -16.09 26.92
CA LEU A 34 -56.33 -15.74 25.55
C LEU A 34 -57.75 -15.13 25.48
N LYS A 35 -58.70 -15.68 26.25
CA LYS A 35 -60.06 -15.12 26.37
C LYS A 35 -60.05 -13.72 26.98
N MET A 36 -59.21 -13.46 27.98
CA MET A 36 -59.08 -12.13 28.58
C MET A 36 -58.45 -11.12 27.61
N LYS A 37 -57.38 -11.49 26.89
CA LYS A 37 -56.79 -10.65 25.84
C LYS A 37 -57.80 -10.32 24.73
N ARG A 38 -58.60 -11.30 24.31
CA ARG A 38 -59.65 -11.09 23.30
C ARG A 38 -60.69 -10.07 23.77
N ARG A 39 -61.21 -10.21 24.99
CA ARG A 39 -62.17 -9.24 25.57
C ARG A 39 -61.59 -7.82 25.62
N MET A 40 -60.32 -7.66 26.01
CA MET A 40 -59.66 -6.36 26.02
C MET A 40 -59.55 -5.74 24.63
N VAL A 41 -59.19 -6.55 23.62
CA VAL A 41 -59.15 -6.12 22.22
C VAL A 41 -60.55 -5.71 21.74
N ASP A 42 -61.58 -6.49 22.06
CA ASP A 42 -62.96 -6.20 21.65
C ASP A 42 -63.44 -4.85 22.24
N VAL A 43 -63.15 -4.59 23.52
CA VAL A 43 -63.47 -3.30 24.17
C VAL A 43 -62.70 -2.15 23.52
N ALA A 44 -61.41 -2.32 23.25
CA ALA A 44 -60.58 -1.32 22.60
C ALA A 44 -61.08 -1.03 21.16
N MET A 45 -61.44 -2.06 20.40
CA MET A 45 -61.97 -1.94 19.05
C MET A 45 -63.35 -1.29 19.02
N ALA A 46 -64.23 -1.58 19.98
CA ALA A 46 -65.51 -0.91 20.11
C ALA A 46 -65.34 0.60 20.34
N LYS A 47 -64.43 0.98 21.26
CA LYS A 47 -64.12 2.40 21.50
C LYS A 47 -63.45 3.08 20.31
N TYR A 48 -62.57 2.38 19.60
CA TYR A 48 -62.00 2.86 18.35
C TYR A 48 -63.07 3.13 17.28
N ASN A 49 -64.04 2.22 17.12
CA ASN A 49 -65.13 2.40 16.17
C ASN A 49 -66.04 3.58 16.55
N GLU A 50 -66.38 3.75 17.84
CA GLU A 50 -67.11 4.93 18.33
C GLU A 50 -66.36 6.24 18.01
N MET A 51 -65.06 6.30 18.27
CA MET A 51 -64.23 7.48 17.95
C MET A 51 -64.12 7.74 16.45
N ARG A 52 -64.19 6.70 15.63
CA ARG A 52 -64.14 6.80 14.18
C ARG A 52 -65.43 7.36 13.58
N GLU A 53 -66.57 7.14 14.23
CA GLU A 53 -67.86 7.73 13.84
C GLU A 53 -67.96 9.21 14.25
N ASP A 54 -67.17 9.66 15.23
CA ASP A 54 -66.97 11.08 15.54
C ASP A 54 -66.11 11.75 14.46
N GLY A 55 -66.76 12.29 13.43
CA GLY A 55 -66.11 12.88 12.27
C GLY A 55 -65.18 14.07 12.60
N GLN A 56 -65.41 14.83 13.68
CA GLN A 56 -64.54 15.95 14.04
C GLN A 56 -63.27 15.45 14.71
N LEU A 57 -63.40 14.52 15.66
CA LEU A 57 -62.27 13.94 16.37
C LEU A 57 -61.38 13.12 15.42
N PHE A 58 -61.99 12.31 14.55
CA PHE A 58 -61.25 11.49 13.59
C PHE A 58 -60.55 12.33 12.51
N SER A 59 -61.19 13.40 12.03
CA SER A 59 -60.57 14.34 11.07
C SER A 59 -59.37 15.08 11.66
N TRP A 60 -59.43 15.47 12.94
CA TRP A 60 -58.29 16.06 13.63
C TRP A 60 -57.14 15.06 13.80
N ALA A 61 -57.44 13.82 14.21
CA ALA A 61 -56.44 12.76 14.34
C ALA A 61 -55.73 12.45 13.00
N GLU A 62 -56.50 12.34 11.91
CA GLU A 62 -55.95 12.13 10.56
C GLU A 62 -55.07 13.30 10.10
N SER A 63 -55.46 14.53 10.42
CA SER A 63 -54.70 15.73 10.08
C SER A 63 -53.35 15.79 10.82
N VAL A 64 -53.33 15.42 12.10
CA VAL A 64 -52.10 15.33 12.89
C VAL A 64 -51.19 14.24 12.33
N GLU A 65 -51.75 13.06 12.04
CA GLU A 65 -50.98 11.95 11.48
C GLU A 65 -50.39 12.30 10.09
N PHE A 66 -51.15 13.00 9.25
CA PHE A 66 -50.67 13.49 7.97
C PHE A 66 -49.52 14.49 8.13
N ALA A 67 -49.66 15.46 9.03
CA ALA A 67 -48.62 16.44 9.33
C ALA A 67 -47.34 15.76 9.84
N GLU A 68 -47.47 14.79 10.75
CA GLU A 68 -46.35 14.00 11.25
C GLU A 68 -45.67 13.20 10.14
N ARG A 69 -46.43 12.53 9.27
CA ARG A 69 -45.88 11.80 8.12
C ARG A 69 -45.13 12.75 7.17
N ALA A 70 -45.66 13.93 6.91
CA ALA A 70 -45.02 14.93 6.05
C ALA A 70 -43.69 15.42 6.66
N VAL A 71 -43.67 15.69 7.97
CA VAL A 71 -42.44 16.07 8.69
C VAL A 71 -41.41 14.94 8.65
N GLN A 72 -41.83 13.70 8.91
CA GLN A 72 -40.96 12.53 8.87
C GLN A 72 -40.39 12.26 7.47
N ALA A 73 -41.20 12.42 6.42
CA ALA A 73 -40.76 12.26 5.04
C ALA A 73 -39.69 13.31 4.68
N ASN A 74 -39.95 14.59 4.97
CA ASN A 74 -38.99 15.68 4.76
C ASN A 74 -37.68 15.44 5.52
N LEU A 75 -37.74 15.01 6.79
CA LEU A 75 -36.55 14.75 7.59
C LEU A 75 -35.73 13.59 7.02
N ARG A 76 -36.39 12.52 6.56
CA ARG A 76 -35.73 11.39 5.89
C ARG A 76 -35.05 11.82 4.60
N GLU A 77 -35.70 12.63 3.78
CA GLU A 77 -35.16 13.13 2.53
C GLU A 77 -33.93 14.03 2.77
N GLN A 78 -34.05 15.02 3.66
CA GLN A 78 -32.93 15.89 4.02
C GLN A 78 -31.74 15.11 4.59
N THR A 79 -32.02 14.12 5.45
CA THR A 79 -30.97 13.26 6.02
C THR A 79 -30.30 12.40 4.96
N ALA A 80 -31.08 11.85 4.02
CA ALA A 80 -30.54 11.05 2.91
C ALA A 80 -29.65 11.90 1.99
N GLU A 81 -30.10 13.12 1.64
CA GLU A 81 -29.35 14.03 0.78
C GLU A 81 -28.07 14.52 1.47
N ALA A 82 -28.15 14.89 2.75
CA ALA A 82 -26.99 15.28 3.53
C ALA A 82 -25.95 14.15 3.63
N ARG A 83 -26.40 12.90 3.82
CA ARG A 83 -25.51 11.72 3.82
C ARG A 83 -24.86 11.51 2.47
N LYS A 84 -25.62 11.62 1.38
CA LYS A 84 -25.10 11.47 0.02
C LYS A 84 -24.03 12.52 -0.28
N ILE A 85 -24.32 13.79 -0.02
CA ILE A 85 -23.37 14.90 -0.20
C ILE A 85 -22.13 14.72 0.67
N GLY A 86 -22.32 14.33 1.94
CA GLY A 86 -21.21 14.09 2.87
C GLY A 86 -20.30 12.95 2.41
N LEU A 87 -20.88 11.85 1.93
CA LEU A 87 -20.13 10.70 1.41
C LEU A 87 -19.38 11.06 0.14
N GLU A 88 -20.03 11.74 -0.81
CA GLU A 88 -19.41 12.13 -2.08
C GLU A 88 -18.25 13.11 -1.87
N LYS A 89 -18.45 14.15 -1.04
CA LYS A 89 -17.39 15.09 -0.68
C LYS A 89 -16.25 14.41 0.07
N GLY A 90 -16.56 13.55 1.04
CA GLY A 90 -15.57 12.80 1.80
C GLY A 90 -14.73 11.90 0.91
N PHE A 91 -15.37 11.19 -0.03
CA PHE A 91 -14.70 10.32 -0.99
C PHE A 91 -13.80 11.11 -1.93
N GLN A 92 -14.31 12.18 -2.56
CA GLN A 92 -13.50 13.01 -3.46
C GLN A 92 -12.31 13.64 -2.74
N GLN A 93 -12.51 14.24 -1.57
CA GLN A 93 -11.42 14.85 -0.80
C GLN A 93 -10.39 13.82 -0.34
N GLY A 94 -10.84 12.66 0.14
CA GLY A 94 -9.97 11.57 0.55
C GLY A 94 -9.14 11.04 -0.61
N MET A 95 -9.74 10.87 -1.79
CA MET A 95 -9.06 10.40 -2.99
C MET A 95 -8.02 11.40 -3.49
N VAL A 96 -8.38 12.69 -3.60
CA VAL A 96 -7.46 13.74 -4.06
C VAL A 96 -6.27 13.86 -3.11
N LYS A 97 -6.50 13.99 -1.80
CA LYS A 97 -5.43 14.09 -0.81
C LYS A 97 -4.55 12.85 -0.78
N GLY A 98 -5.17 11.66 -0.79
CA GLY A 98 -4.45 10.40 -0.77
C GLY A 98 -3.56 10.22 -2.00
N MET A 99 -4.05 10.60 -3.18
CA MET A 99 -3.30 10.53 -4.43
C MET A 99 -2.15 11.54 -4.46
N GLU A 100 -2.39 12.79 -4.08
CA GLU A 100 -1.38 13.84 -4.05
C GLU A 100 -0.25 13.53 -3.06
N GLU A 101 -0.60 13.13 -1.83
CA GLU A 101 0.39 12.72 -0.84
C GLU A 101 1.15 11.46 -1.25
N GLY A 102 0.45 10.48 -1.81
CA GLY A 102 1.03 9.22 -2.27
C GLY A 102 2.04 9.45 -3.40
N LEU A 103 1.67 10.27 -4.39
CA LEU A 103 2.56 10.67 -5.50
C LEU A 103 3.77 11.43 -4.99
N LYS A 104 3.58 12.45 -4.15
CA LYS A 104 4.69 13.25 -3.63
C LYS A 104 5.69 12.40 -2.85
N LYS A 105 5.20 11.60 -1.88
CA LYS A 105 6.05 10.70 -1.07
C LYS A 105 6.73 9.63 -1.93
N GLY A 106 6.01 9.07 -2.91
CA GLY A 106 6.55 8.07 -3.82
C GLY A 106 7.63 8.63 -4.74
N PHE A 107 7.43 9.84 -5.26
CA PHE A 107 8.38 10.50 -6.15
C PHE A 107 9.62 10.98 -5.41
N GLU A 108 9.48 11.62 -4.24
CA GLU A 108 10.60 12.01 -3.38
C GLU A 108 11.46 10.80 -3.02
N LYS A 109 10.85 9.73 -2.47
CA LYS A 109 11.60 8.51 -2.13
C LYS A 109 12.19 7.80 -3.35
N GLY A 110 11.45 7.78 -4.46
CA GLY A 110 11.88 7.12 -5.70
C GLY A 110 13.08 7.82 -6.33
N ILE A 111 13.04 9.15 -6.40
CA ILE A 111 14.14 9.98 -6.89
C ILE A 111 15.34 9.90 -5.97
N GLU A 112 15.15 10.12 -4.67
CA GLU A 112 16.25 10.08 -3.70
C GLU A 112 16.95 8.72 -3.77
N ASN A 113 16.22 7.62 -3.62
CA ASN A 113 16.83 6.30 -3.65
C ASN A 113 17.38 5.90 -5.03
N GLY A 114 16.71 6.28 -6.12
CA GLY A 114 17.09 5.88 -7.48
C GLY A 114 18.30 6.68 -8.00
N ILE A 115 18.27 7.99 -7.82
CA ILE A 115 19.33 8.90 -8.27
C ILE A 115 20.52 8.78 -7.34
N GLU A 116 20.36 8.90 -6.02
CA GLU A 116 21.49 8.87 -5.11
C GLU A 116 22.22 7.53 -5.19
N LYS A 117 21.54 6.40 -5.00
CA LYS A 117 22.20 5.09 -5.02
C LYS A 117 22.65 4.68 -6.42
N GLY A 118 21.93 5.10 -7.47
CA GLY A 118 22.26 4.77 -8.85
C GLY A 118 23.46 5.54 -9.37
N ILE A 119 23.44 6.87 -9.17
CA ILE A 119 24.53 7.75 -9.59
C ILE A 119 25.76 7.53 -8.73
N GLU A 120 25.64 7.49 -7.41
CA GLU A 120 26.78 7.31 -6.52
C GLU A 120 27.50 5.99 -6.83
N LYS A 121 26.77 4.86 -6.82
CA LYS A 121 27.40 3.55 -7.11
C LYS A 121 27.89 3.42 -8.54
N GLY A 122 27.18 4.01 -9.51
CA GLY A 122 27.52 3.94 -10.92
C GLY A 122 28.75 4.77 -11.26
N ILE A 123 28.77 6.03 -10.83
CA ILE A 123 29.87 6.96 -11.05
C ILE A 123 31.09 6.55 -10.25
N GLU A 124 30.95 6.27 -8.95
CA GLU A 124 32.09 5.92 -8.10
C GLU A 124 32.79 4.66 -8.62
N LYS A 125 32.05 3.57 -8.85
CA LYS A 125 32.64 2.32 -9.35
C LYS A 125 33.13 2.44 -10.79
N GLY A 126 32.43 3.20 -11.63
CA GLY A 126 32.78 3.38 -13.03
C GLY A 126 34.06 4.20 -13.19
N ILE A 127 34.14 5.36 -12.54
CA ILE A 127 35.30 6.23 -12.56
C ILE A 127 36.49 5.55 -11.91
N GLN A 128 36.34 4.95 -10.71
CA GLN A 128 37.46 4.33 -10.01
C GLN A 128 38.08 3.20 -10.83
N LYS A 129 37.26 2.32 -11.42
CA LYS A 129 37.76 1.24 -12.30
C LYS A 129 38.34 1.77 -13.60
N GLY A 130 37.74 2.80 -14.19
CA GLY A 130 38.21 3.41 -15.43
C GLY A 130 39.57 4.08 -15.26
N ILE A 131 39.73 4.88 -14.20
CA ILE A 131 41.00 5.53 -13.86
C ILE A 131 42.06 4.50 -13.54
N GLN A 132 41.77 3.51 -12.68
CA GLN A 132 42.76 2.51 -12.30
C GLN A 132 43.30 1.77 -13.52
N LYS A 133 42.43 1.26 -14.40
CA LYS A 133 42.85 0.57 -15.63
C LYS A 133 43.57 1.48 -16.60
N GLY A 134 43.12 2.73 -16.76
CA GLY A 134 43.73 3.70 -17.65
C GLY A 134 45.14 4.08 -17.20
N VAL A 135 45.33 4.29 -15.89
CA VAL A 135 46.62 4.62 -15.29
C VAL A 135 47.58 3.43 -15.37
N GLU A 136 47.15 2.22 -15.01
CA GLU A 136 48.00 1.02 -15.12
C GLU A 136 48.50 0.81 -16.55
N LYS A 137 47.58 0.82 -17.53
CA LYS A 137 47.95 0.64 -18.95
C LYS A 137 48.84 1.78 -19.46
N GLY A 138 48.56 3.01 -19.06
CA GLY A 138 49.36 4.18 -19.45
C GLY A 138 50.78 4.14 -18.90
N ILE A 139 50.97 3.68 -17.66
CA ILE A 139 52.29 3.50 -17.04
C ILE A 139 53.05 2.38 -17.75
N GLU A 140 52.41 1.24 -17.99
CA GLU A 140 53.01 0.09 -18.67
C GLU A 140 53.50 0.45 -20.08
N GLU A 141 52.61 1.03 -20.91
CA GLU A 141 52.96 1.48 -22.27
C GLU A 141 54.04 2.58 -22.25
N GLY A 142 53.99 3.48 -21.27
CA GLY A 142 54.97 4.55 -21.11
C GLY A 142 56.36 4.02 -20.74
N LEU A 143 56.42 3.03 -19.84
CA LEU A 143 57.66 2.41 -19.42
C LEU A 143 58.29 1.59 -20.56
N GLU A 144 57.49 0.80 -21.28
CA GLU A 144 57.97 0.03 -22.44
C GLU A 144 58.56 0.95 -23.51
N LYS A 145 57.85 2.01 -23.89
CA LYS A 145 58.36 3.01 -24.84
C LYS A 145 59.62 3.70 -24.34
N GLY A 146 59.68 4.00 -23.05
CA GLY A 146 60.85 4.60 -22.40
C GLY A 146 62.08 3.70 -22.48
N LYS A 147 61.93 2.41 -22.14
CA LYS A 147 63.02 1.42 -22.24
C LYS A 147 63.51 1.26 -23.68
N LYS A 148 62.60 1.15 -24.66
CA LYS A 148 62.95 1.09 -26.09
C LYS A 148 63.73 2.32 -26.55
N THR A 149 63.25 3.50 -26.20
CA THR A 149 63.91 4.77 -26.55
C THR A 149 65.32 4.86 -25.95
N LEU A 150 65.45 4.45 -24.68
CA LEU A 150 66.76 4.40 -24.01
C LEU A 150 67.72 3.44 -24.70
N LEU A 151 67.27 2.22 -25.01
CA LEU A 151 68.11 1.22 -25.69
C LEU A 151 68.52 1.68 -27.09
N LYS A 152 67.60 2.24 -27.88
CA LYS A 152 67.94 2.86 -29.17
C LYS A 152 69.02 3.94 -29.02
N SER A 153 68.88 4.81 -28.03
CA SER A 153 69.89 5.85 -27.75
C SER A 153 71.25 5.25 -27.38
N LEU A 154 71.28 4.18 -26.58
CA LEU A 154 72.53 3.51 -26.19
C LEU A 154 73.21 2.82 -27.39
N VAL A 155 72.43 2.13 -28.22
CA VAL A 155 72.92 1.47 -29.44
C VAL A 155 73.50 2.52 -30.41
N LEU A 156 72.78 3.62 -30.63
CA LEU A 156 73.24 4.71 -31.49
C LEU A 156 74.53 5.34 -30.97
N HIS A 157 74.62 5.64 -29.68
CA HIS A 157 75.82 6.27 -29.12
C HIS A 157 77.03 5.33 -29.04
N LYS A 158 76.83 4.04 -28.71
CA LYS A 158 77.94 3.11 -28.54
C LYS A 158 78.45 2.56 -29.87
N TYR A 159 77.55 2.21 -30.79
CA TYR A 159 77.90 1.53 -32.04
C TYR A 159 77.75 2.41 -33.28
N GLY A 160 77.13 3.59 -33.18
CA GLY A 160 76.88 4.48 -34.33
C GLY A 160 75.82 3.94 -35.29
N ILE A 161 74.95 3.04 -34.84
CA ILE A 161 73.95 2.36 -35.67
C ILE A 161 72.56 2.86 -35.28
N ASP A 162 71.79 3.27 -36.27
CA ASP A 162 70.37 3.55 -36.17
C ASP A 162 69.61 2.41 -36.86
N ASP A 163 69.04 1.50 -36.06
CA ASP A 163 68.35 0.29 -36.52
C ASP A 163 67.06 0.10 -35.71
N ASP A 164 65.98 -0.26 -36.40
CA ASP A 164 64.66 -0.51 -35.82
C ASP A 164 64.52 -1.90 -35.18
N TRP A 165 65.58 -2.72 -35.19
CA TRP A 165 65.61 -3.99 -34.47
C TRP A 165 65.11 -3.89 -33.02
N VAL A 166 65.39 -2.79 -32.31
CA VAL A 166 64.92 -2.55 -30.93
C VAL A 166 63.38 -2.58 -30.81
N GLU A 167 62.64 -2.17 -31.85
CA GLU A 167 61.17 -2.20 -31.85
C GLU A 167 60.61 -3.62 -31.89
N THR A 168 61.41 -4.58 -32.37
CA THR A 168 61.01 -5.99 -32.49
C THR A 168 61.23 -6.81 -31.22
N LEU A 169 61.92 -6.24 -30.24
CA LEU A 169 62.25 -6.90 -28.98
C LEU A 169 61.06 -6.92 -28.01
N SER A 170 60.94 -8.02 -27.26
CA SER A 170 60.06 -8.11 -26.10
C SER A 170 60.62 -7.29 -24.92
N ASP A 171 59.78 -6.96 -23.93
CA ASP A 171 60.21 -6.18 -22.74
C ASP A 171 61.38 -6.86 -22.01
N GLN A 172 61.33 -8.19 -21.89
CA GLN A 172 62.41 -8.97 -21.27
C GLN A 172 63.71 -8.90 -22.09
N GLN A 173 63.61 -8.99 -23.42
CA GLN A 173 64.78 -8.84 -24.30
C GLN A 173 65.37 -7.44 -24.22
N ILE A 174 64.55 -6.40 -24.01
CA ILE A 174 65.03 -5.02 -23.84
C ILE A 174 65.80 -4.90 -22.52
N ASP A 175 65.28 -5.43 -21.42
CA ASP A 175 65.96 -5.41 -20.12
C ASP A 175 67.32 -6.12 -20.19
N GLU A 176 67.39 -7.28 -20.85
CA GLU A 176 68.64 -8.00 -21.09
C GLU A 176 69.58 -7.24 -22.03
N ALA A 177 69.05 -6.61 -23.08
CA ALA A 177 69.82 -5.86 -24.04
C ALA A 177 70.47 -4.63 -23.41
N VAL A 178 69.77 -3.91 -22.52
CA VAL A 178 70.32 -2.73 -21.81
C VAL A 178 71.53 -3.10 -20.96
N ILE A 179 71.53 -4.28 -20.33
CA ILE A 179 72.67 -4.77 -19.56
C ILE A 179 73.81 -5.17 -20.51
N ASN A 180 73.52 -6.00 -21.50
CA ASN A 180 74.52 -6.54 -22.42
C ASN A 180 75.12 -5.48 -23.34
N VAL A 181 74.41 -4.36 -23.61
CA VAL A 181 74.93 -3.24 -24.40
C VAL A 181 76.21 -2.70 -23.79
N LEU A 182 76.38 -2.76 -22.47
CA LEU A 182 77.57 -2.27 -21.79
C LEU A 182 78.76 -3.22 -21.96
N GLU A 183 78.50 -4.53 -22.01
CA GLU A 183 79.51 -5.59 -22.09
C GLU A 183 79.95 -5.93 -23.52
N CYS A 184 79.06 -5.78 -24.51
CA CYS A 184 79.33 -6.18 -25.89
C CYS A 184 80.13 -5.11 -26.65
N ASP A 185 81.26 -5.50 -27.26
CA ASP A 185 82.09 -4.57 -28.05
C ASP A 185 81.49 -4.24 -29.42
N THR A 186 80.64 -5.11 -29.98
CA THR A 186 80.00 -4.92 -31.29
C THR A 186 78.50 -5.13 -31.22
N TYR A 187 77.78 -4.51 -32.17
CA TYR A 187 76.33 -4.62 -32.28
C TYR A 187 75.85 -6.04 -32.63
N GLU A 188 76.59 -6.76 -33.46
CA GLU A 188 76.27 -8.16 -33.79
C GLU A 188 76.44 -9.09 -32.58
N ALA A 189 77.47 -8.87 -31.75
CA ALA A 189 77.67 -9.64 -30.52
C ALA A 189 76.52 -9.44 -29.51
N LEU A 190 75.95 -8.23 -29.47
CA LEU A 190 74.75 -7.94 -28.68
C LEU A 190 73.53 -8.71 -29.20
N LYS A 191 73.27 -8.64 -30.51
CA LYS A 191 72.16 -9.36 -31.15
C LYS A 191 72.27 -10.87 -30.94
N ASP A 192 73.47 -11.43 -31.05
CA ASP A 192 73.69 -12.87 -30.88
C ASP A 192 73.52 -13.35 -29.44
N LYS A 193 73.84 -12.52 -28.44
CA LYS A 193 73.56 -12.83 -27.03
C LYS A 193 72.06 -12.95 -26.73
N LEU A 194 71.22 -12.18 -27.44
CA LEU A 194 69.75 -12.14 -27.26
C LEU A 194 68.98 -13.21 -28.06
N LYS A 195 69.68 -13.97 -28.92
CA LYS A 195 69.10 -15.08 -29.70
C LYS A 195 69.14 -16.43 -28.95
N LYS A 196 69.81 -16.49 -27.80
CA LYS A 196 69.91 -17.69 -26.94
C LYS A 196 68.79 -17.72 -25.92
#